data_AF-A0A1J4XHF5-F1
#
_entry.id   AF-A0A1J4XHF5-F1
#
_cell.length_a   1.000
_cell.length_b   1.000
_cell.length_c   1.000
_cell.angle_alpha   90.00
_cell.angle_beta   90.00
_cell.angle_gamma   90.00
#
_symmetry.space_group_name_H-M   'P 1'
#
loop_
_entity.id
_entity.type
_entity.pdbx_description
1 polymer ?
#
loop_
_entity_poly.entity_id
_entity_poly.type
_entity_poly.pdbx_seq_one_letter_code
_entity_poly.pdbx_strand_id
1 'polypeptide(L)'
;MMTPAFGPQPLLDLFTRHPHLFVTGTDTAIGKTTTTTAIIRTLRASGVNAVGLKPLVSGVEEDGTWGDTEAIFAANAGLLPRAVVSPVRLQAPKTPKLAARDEGIAIDLAAVSAQALETLAGFEAGLIEGVGGLLAPLDAAGRSNADWIARLDLPALVVTTPRLGTINHTALTVEVMRMRGLTLAGLVLNRWSGSPDDHEMLEELEHIAPVVWGIEEF
;
A
#
# COMPACT_ATOMS: atom_id res chain seq x y z
N MET A 1 -1.68 1.85 30.62
CA MET A 1 -2.17 1.85 29.24
C MET A 1 -1.34 2.88 28.51
N MET A 2 -0.37 2.46 27.70
CA MET A 2 0.41 3.39 26.89
C MET A 2 -0.53 3.92 25.80
N THR A 3 -0.64 5.24 25.67
CA THR A 3 -1.27 5.85 24.51
C THR A 3 -0.50 5.35 23.28
N PRO A 4 -1.14 4.75 22.26
CA PRO A 4 -0.39 4.45 21.04
C PRO A 4 0.19 5.77 20.53
N ALA A 5 1.46 5.75 20.13
CA ALA A 5 2.13 6.93 19.57
C ALA A 5 1.33 7.53 18.39
N PHE A 6 0.44 6.72 17.80
CA PHE A 6 -0.44 7.07 16.70
C PHE A 6 -1.90 6.76 17.04
N GLY A 7 -2.67 7.77 17.45
CA GLY A 7 -4.14 7.66 17.52
C GLY A 7 -4.78 7.60 16.12
N PRO A 8 -6.10 7.35 16.01
CA PRO A 8 -6.77 7.31 14.70
C PRO A 8 -6.96 8.70 14.07
N GLN A 9 -6.89 9.79 14.84
CA GLN A 9 -7.22 11.13 14.35
C GLN A 9 -6.31 11.62 13.20
N PRO A 10 -4.97 11.51 13.28
CA PRO A 10 -4.10 11.90 12.15
C PRO A 10 -4.43 11.15 10.85
N LEU A 11 -4.83 9.88 10.96
CA LEU A 11 -5.27 9.08 9.82
C LEU A 11 -6.61 9.60 9.25
N LEU A 12 -7.58 9.92 10.10
CA LEU A 12 -8.86 10.49 9.67
C LEU A 12 -8.68 11.87 8.99
N ASP A 13 -7.81 12.72 9.55
CA ASP A 13 -7.48 14.02 8.97
C ASP A 13 -6.77 13.89 7.62
N LEU A 14 -5.96 12.84 7.44
CA LEU A 14 -5.34 12.50 6.17
C LEU A 14 -6.40 12.15 5.13
N PHE A 15 -7.33 11.24 5.44
CA PHE A 15 -8.38 10.83 4.50
C PHE A 15 -9.42 11.91 4.22
N THR A 16 -9.58 12.88 5.12
CA THR A 16 -10.37 14.09 4.86
C THR A 16 -9.74 14.96 3.76
N ARG A 17 -8.40 15.05 3.72
CA ARG A 17 -7.66 15.80 2.68
C ARG A 17 -7.47 15.00 1.40
N HIS A 18 -7.34 13.69 1.53
CA HIS A 18 -7.05 12.75 0.46
C HIS A 18 -7.96 11.52 0.56
N PRO A 19 -9.17 11.58 -0.02
CA PRO A 19 -10.14 10.48 0.07
C PRO A 19 -9.59 9.16 -0.46
N HIS A 20 -8.73 9.21 -1.48
CA HIS A 20 -8.13 8.04 -2.10
C HIS A 20 -6.62 8.13 -2.04
N LEU A 21 -5.99 7.03 -1.64
CA LEU A 21 -4.54 6.94 -1.49
C LEU A 21 -4.00 5.68 -2.17
N PHE A 22 -2.80 5.80 -2.72
CA PHE A 22 -2.02 4.65 -3.14
C PHE A 22 -1.16 4.15 -1.98
N VAL A 23 -1.07 2.84 -1.77
CA VAL A 23 -0.17 2.24 -0.77
C VAL A 23 1.00 1.58 -1.48
N THR A 24 2.19 2.15 -1.33
CA THR A 24 3.44 1.54 -1.80
C THR A 24 4.34 1.20 -0.61
N GLY A 25 5.51 0.66 -0.89
CA GLY A 25 6.46 0.29 0.16
C GLY A 25 7.90 0.50 -0.26
N THR A 26 8.77 0.56 0.74
CA THR A 26 10.22 0.59 0.53
C THR A 26 10.76 -0.75 -0.01
N ASP A 27 10.01 -1.84 0.20
CA ASP A 27 10.39 -3.19 -0.24
C ASP A 27 9.17 -4.12 -0.38
N THR A 28 9.42 -5.39 -0.68
CA THR A 28 8.47 -6.51 -0.56
C THR A 28 8.36 -6.97 0.90
N ALA A 29 7.22 -7.54 1.30
CA ALA A 29 6.99 -8.11 2.65
C ALA A 29 7.17 -7.17 3.86
N ILE A 30 7.21 -5.85 3.65
CA ILE A 30 7.23 -4.83 4.72
C ILE A 30 5.85 -4.58 5.36
N GLY A 31 4.83 -5.32 4.94
CA GLY A 31 3.46 -5.26 5.49
C GLY A 31 2.56 -4.17 4.90
N LYS A 32 2.60 -3.99 3.57
CA LYS A 32 1.59 -3.20 2.84
C LYS A 32 0.18 -3.72 3.10
N THR A 33 -0.04 -5.03 2.96
CA THR A 33 -1.34 -5.67 3.20
C THR A 33 -1.86 -5.46 4.62
N THR A 34 -0.97 -5.63 5.62
CA THR A 34 -1.30 -5.34 7.02
C THR A 34 -1.69 -3.87 7.18
N THR A 35 -0.94 -2.96 6.55
CA THR A 35 -1.24 -1.53 6.57
C THR A 35 -2.59 -1.20 5.94
N THR A 36 -2.81 -1.64 4.71
CA THR A 36 -4.04 -1.41 3.96
C THR A 36 -5.25 -1.91 4.74
N THR A 37 -5.19 -3.14 5.26
CA THR A 37 -6.30 -3.72 6.03
C THR A 37 -6.53 -3.02 7.38
N ALA A 38 -5.47 -2.60 8.07
CA ALA A 38 -5.59 -1.84 9.31
C ALA A 38 -6.22 -0.46 9.07
N ILE A 39 -5.83 0.25 8.01
CA ILE A 39 -6.44 1.54 7.65
C ILE A 39 -7.93 1.34 7.35
N ILE A 40 -8.28 0.38 6.49
CA ILE A 40 -9.69 0.11 6.13
C ILE A 40 -10.51 -0.16 7.40
N ARG A 41 -10.03 -1.04 8.29
CA ARG A 41 -10.73 -1.36 9.54
C ARG A 41 -10.89 -0.14 10.44
N THR A 42 -9.85 0.69 10.56
CA THR A 42 -9.87 1.91 11.39
C THR A 42 -10.86 2.95 10.87
N LEU A 43 -10.84 3.21 9.56
CA LEU A 43 -11.78 4.12 8.91
C LEU A 43 -13.23 3.64 9.08
N ARG A 44 -13.48 2.35 8.84
CA ARG A 44 -14.81 1.75 8.99
C ARG A 44 -15.31 1.74 10.43
N ALA A 45 -14.43 1.46 11.40
CA ALA A 45 -14.75 1.58 12.82
C ALA A 45 -15.10 3.01 13.23
N SER A 46 -14.61 3.99 12.48
CA SER A 46 -14.93 5.42 12.63
C SER A 46 -16.15 5.85 11.80
N GLY A 47 -16.88 4.91 11.19
CA GLY A 47 -18.09 5.19 10.41
C GLY A 47 -17.88 5.59 8.96
N VAL A 48 -16.64 5.60 8.46
CA VAL A 48 -16.32 5.96 7.07
C VAL A 48 -16.58 4.77 6.15
N ASN A 49 -17.28 5.00 5.04
CA ASN A 49 -17.46 4.02 3.98
C ASN A 49 -16.16 3.83 3.17
N ALA A 50 -15.25 3.03 3.72
CA ALA A 50 -13.92 2.77 3.16
C ALA A 50 -13.78 1.38 2.55
N VAL A 51 -12.99 1.29 1.46
CA VAL A 51 -12.58 0.05 0.78
C VAL A 51 -11.11 0.07 0.37
N GLY A 52 -10.55 -1.11 0.13
CA GLY A 52 -9.24 -1.27 -0.51
C GLY A 52 -9.26 -2.23 -1.68
N LEU A 53 -8.32 -2.01 -2.59
CA LEU A 53 -8.07 -2.80 -3.79
C LEU A 53 -6.62 -3.26 -3.78
N LYS A 54 -6.37 -4.44 -4.36
CA LYS A 54 -5.04 -4.97 -4.67
C LYS A 54 -5.03 -5.35 -6.15
N PRO A 55 -5.03 -4.36 -7.07
CA PRO A 55 -5.47 -4.65 -8.42
C PRO A 55 -4.56 -5.63 -9.17
N LEU A 56 -3.27 -5.66 -8.79
CA LEU A 56 -2.27 -6.64 -9.19
C LEU A 56 -1.77 -7.40 -7.95
N VAL A 57 -1.82 -8.72 -8.02
CA VAL A 57 -1.22 -9.62 -7.03
C VAL A 57 -0.45 -10.74 -7.71
N SER A 58 0.65 -11.16 -7.10
CA SER A 58 1.52 -12.23 -7.61
C SER A 58 1.97 -13.11 -6.46
N GLY A 59 2.02 -14.42 -6.70
CA GLY A 59 2.34 -15.42 -5.69
C GLY A 59 1.07 -16.00 -5.08
N VAL A 60 0.79 -17.25 -5.43
CA VAL A 60 -0.24 -18.06 -4.80
C VAL A 60 0.35 -18.78 -3.59
N GLU A 61 -0.41 -18.84 -2.51
CA GLU A 61 -0.07 -19.60 -1.31
C GLU A 61 -0.26 -21.11 -1.55
N GLU A 62 0.24 -21.94 -0.63
CA GLU A 62 0.13 -23.41 -0.72
C GLU A 62 -1.33 -23.91 -0.77
N ASP A 63 -2.26 -23.17 -0.16
CA ASP A 63 -3.69 -23.48 -0.17
C ASP A 63 -4.42 -23.04 -1.45
N GLY A 64 -3.69 -22.48 -2.42
CA GLY A 64 -4.24 -22.01 -3.70
C GLY A 64 -4.86 -20.61 -3.64
N THR A 65 -4.75 -19.90 -2.53
CA THR A 65 -5.27 -18.53 -2.37
C THR A 65 -4.19 -17.48 -2.62
N TRP A 66 -4.62 -16.23 -2.83
CA TRP A 66 -3.73 -15.08 -2.80
C TRP A 66 -3.94 -14.37 -1.46
N GLY A 67 -3.05 -14.59 -0.50
CA GLY A 67 -3.21 -14.10 0.88
C GLY A 67 -3.50 -12.60 0.95
N ASP A 68 -2.79 -11.79 0.16
CA ASP A 68 -3.02 -10.35 0.03
C ASP A 68 -4.45 -10.00 -0.39
N THR A 69 -4.99 -10.76 -1.35
CA THR A 69 -6.36 -10.57 -1.86
C THR A 69 -7.38 -10.94 -0.80
N GLU A 70 -7.19 -12.07 -0.13
CA GLU A 70 -8.14 -12.54 0.89
C GLU A 70 -8.16 -11.61 2.11
N ALA A 71 -7.01 -11.08 2.53
CA ALA A 71 -6.93 -10.14 3.63
C ALA A 71 -7.69 -8.83 3.34
N ILE A 72 -7.49 -8.25 2.16
CA ILE A 72 -8.17 -7.01 1.75
C ILE A 72 -9.65 -7.27 1.47
N PHE A 73 -10.00 -8.39 0.83
CA PHE A 73 -11.38 -8.80 0.62
C PHE A 73 -12.14 -8.93 1.95
N ALA A 74 -11.52 -9.55 2.96
CA ALA A 74 -12.11 -9.65 4.30
C ALA A 74 -12.26 -8.27 4.96
N ALA A 75 -11.27 -7.38 4.84
CA ALA A 75 -11.34 -6.03 5.37
C ALA A 75 -12.45 -5.16 4.72
N ASN A 76 -12.76 -5.41 3.44
CA ASN A 76 -13.87 -4.77 2.73
C ASN A 76 -15.26 -5.22 3.22
N ALA A 77 -15.35 -6.27 4.05
CA ALA A 77 -16.58 -6.72 4.70
C ALA A 77 -17.77 -6.92 3.73
N GLY A 78 -17.51 -7.52 2.57
CA GLY A 78 -18.54 -7.86 1.59
C GLY A 78 -18.97 -6.74 0.64
N LEU A 79 -18.37 -5.54 0.73
CA LEU A 79 -18.70 -4.42 -0.15
C LEU A 79 -18.23 -4.61 -1.59
N LEU A 80 -17.19 -5.41 -1.81
CA LEU A 80 -16.61 -5.66 -3.12
C LEU A 80 -16.40 -7.16 -3.34
N PRO A 81 -16.72 -7.68 -4.53
CA PRO A 81 -16.38 -9.06 -4.86
C PRO A 81 -14.85 -9.21 -5.06
N ARG A 82 -14.30 -10.40 -4.76
CA ARG A 82 -12.86 -10.70 -4.92
C ARG A 82 -12.30 -10.34 -6.30
N ALA A 83 -13.09 -10.53 -7.36
CA ALA A 83 -12.69 -10.21 -8.73
C ALA A 83 -12.51 -8.71 -8.98
N VAL A 84 -13.15 -7.85 -8.19
CA VAL A 84 -12.96 -6.40 -8.23
C VAL A 84 -11.79 -5.98 -7.34
N VAL A 85 -11.61 -6.63 -6.18
CA VAL A 85 -10.45 -6.36 -5.30
C VAL A 85 -9.13 -6.64 -6.04
N SER A 86 -9.04 -7.78 -6.72
CA SER A 86 -7.84 -8.22 -7.44
C SER A 86 -8.21 -8.83 -8.80
N PRO A 87 -8.43 -8.01 -9.85
CA PRO A 87 -8.72 -8.48 -11.20
C PRO A 87 -7.54 -9.21 -11.86
N VAL A 88 -6.30 -8.81 -11.55
CA VAL A 88 -5.09 -9.45 -12.08
C VAL A 88 -4.39 -10.25 -10.99
N ARG A 89 -4.47 -11.58 -11.11
CA ARG A 89 -3.89 -12.54 -10.18
C ARG A 89 -2.90 -13.43 -10.92
N LEU A 90 -1.65 -13.39 -10.48
CA LEU A 90 -0.55 -14.16 -11.04
C LEU A 90 -0.11 -15.23 -10.04
N GLN A 91 0.19 -16.42 -10.52
CA GLN A 91 0.55 -17.55 -9.67
C GLN A 91 1.99 -17.48 -9.18
N ALA A 92 2.95 -17.10 -10.04
CA ALA A 92 4.35 -17.19 -9.68
C ALA A 92 4.76 -16.14 -8.61
N PRO A 93 5.52 -16.52 -7.56
CA PRO A 93 6.00 -15.62 -6.51
C PRO A 93 7.19 -14.79 -6.99
N LYS A 94 6.96 -13.97 -8.03
CA LYS A 94 7.96 -13.11 -8.69
C LYS A 94 7.39 -11.71 -8.81
N THR A 95 8.21 -10.76 -9.30
CA THR A 95 7.67 -9.46 -9.71
C THR A 95 6.56 -9.67 -10.75
N PRO A 96 5.52 -8.81 -10.78
CA PRO A 96 4.39 -9.00 -11.69
C PRO A 96 4.82 -9.09 -13.15
N LYS A 97 5.84 -8.31 -13.57
CA LYS A 97 6.42 -8.41 -14.91
C LYS A 97 6.88 -9.83 -15.24
N LEU A 98 7.60 -10.48 -14.33
CA LEU A 98 8.17 -11.81 -14.55
C LEU A 98 7.09 -12.89 -14.46
N ALA A 99 6.19 -12.79 -13.48
CA ALA A 99 5.09 -13.74 -13.33
C ALA A 99 4.15 -13.71 -14.56
N ALA A 100 3.76 -12.51 -15.00
CA ALA A 100 2.91 -12.33 -16.18
C ALA A 100 3.58 -12.85 -17.46
N ARG A 101 4.89 -12.63 -17.62
CA ARG A 101 5.66 -13.20 -18.73
C ARG A 101 5.60 -14.74 -18.71
N ASP A 102 5.85 -15.35 -17.55
CA ASP A 102 5.90 -16.81 -17.41
C ASP A 102 4.52 -17.45 -17.64
N GLU A 103 3.44 -16.73 -17.31
CA GLU A 103 2.05 -17.17 -17.45
C GLU A 103 1.42 -16.76 -18.79
N GLY A 104 2.14 -16.02 -19.66
CA GLY A 104 1.60 -15.51 -20.92
C GLY A 104 0.47 -14.48 -20.75
N ILE A 105 0.42 -13.81 -19.60
CA ILE A 105 -0.60 -12.81 -19.26
C ILE A 105 -0.07 -11.42 -19.61
N ALA A 106 -0.88 -10.62 -20.29
CA ALA A 106 -0.58 -9.21 -20.52
C ALA A 106 -1.20 -8.35 -19.41
N ILE A 107 -0.37 -7.57 -18.71
CA ILE A 107 -0.83 -6.60 -17.73
C ILE A 107 -1.17 -5.29 -18.44
N ASP A 108 -2.47 -4.98 -18.49
CA ASP A 108 -2.93 -3.67 -18.93
C ASP A 108 -3.11 -2.73 -17.72
N LEU A 109 -2.03 -2.05 -17.36
CA LEU A 109 -2.03 -1.08 -16.27
C LEU A 109 -3.03 0.07 -16.51
N ALA A 110 -3.38 0.36 -17.77
CA ALA A 110 -4.35 1.39 -18.09
C ALA A 110 -5.77 0.97 -17.72
N ALA A 111 -6.19 -0.22 -18.15
CA ALA A 111 -7.49 -0.79 -17.83
C ALA A 111 -7.65 -1.00 -16.32
N VAL A 112 -6.62 -1.56 -15.67
CA VAL A 112 -6.64 -1.78 -14.21
C VAL A 112 -6.76 -0.47 -13.44
N SER A 113 -6.08 0.59 -13.87
CA SER A 113 -6.19 1.91 -13.24
C SER A 113 -7.60 2.49 -13.38
N ALA A 114 -8.20 2.40 -14.57
CA ALA A 114 -9.54 2.91 -14.82
C ALA A 114 -10.58 2.18 -13.95
N GLN A 115 -10.52 0.85 -13.90
CA GLN A 115 -11.40 0.03 -13.07
C GLN A 115 -11.25 0.36 -11.56
N ALA A 116 -10.02 0.58 -11.11
CA ALA A 116 -9.76 0.94 -9.71
C ALA A 116 -10.37 2.30 -9.36
N LEU A 117 -10.14 3.33 -10.18
CA LEU A 117 -10.72 4.67 -9.96
C LEU A 117 -12.25 4.66 -10.03
N GLU A 118 -12.84 3.94 -11.00
CA GLU A 118 -14.29 3.78 -11.11
C GLU A 118 -14.87 3.12 -9.85
N THR A 119 -14.20 2.09 -9.34
CA THR A 119 -14.61 1.43 -8.10
C THR A 119 -14.53 2.39 -6.91
N LEU A 120 -13.43 3.12 -6.76
CA LEU A 120 -13.21 4.03 -5.64
C LEU A 120 -14.19 5.20 -5.61
N ALA A 121 -14.69 5.66 -6.77
CA ALA A 121 -15.66 6.74 -6.87
C ALA A 121 -16.99 6.49 -6.12
N GLY A 122 -17.29 5.22 -5.80
CA GLY A 122 -18.45 4.84 -4.99
C GLY A 122 -18.25 4.90 -3.47
N PHE A 123 -17.08 5.29 -2.98
CA PHE A 123 -16.70 5.21 -1.57
C PHE A 123 -16.13 6.54 -1.04
N GLU A 124 -16.31 6.79 0.25
CA GLU A 124 -15.78 7.99 0.90
C GLU A 124 -14.27 7.93 1.07
N ALA A 125 -13.73 6.72 1.27
CA ALA A 125 -12.30 6.50 1.36
C ALA A 125 -11.88 5.24 0.59
N GLY A 126 -10.71 5.31 -0.05
CA GLY A 126 -10.24 4.28 -0.96
C GLY A 126 -8.74 4.06 -0.90
N LEU A 127 -8.32 2.80 -0.98
CA LEU A 127 -6.90 2.43 -1.05
C LEU A 127 -6.63 1.59 -2.29
N ILE A 128 -5.57 1.91 -3.02
CA ILE A 128 -4.99 1.03 -4.05
C ILE A 128 -3.65 0.55 -3.54
N GLU A 129 -3.54 -0.74 -3.23
CA GLU A 129 -2.29 -1.32 -2.82
C GLU A 129 -1.46 -1.77 -4.02
N GLY A 130 -0.22 -1.27 -4.09
CA GLY A 130 0.79 -1.70 -5.04
C GLY A 130 1.46 -3.02 -4.66
N VAL A 131 2.38 -3.45 -5.52
CA VAL A 131 3.07 -4.75 -5.39
C VAL A 131 4.58 -4.55 -5.47
N GLY A 132 5.33 -5.20 -4.57
CA GLY A 132 6.76 -4.96 -4.41
C GLY A 132 7.09 -3.55 -3.87
N GLY A 133 8.30 -3.06 -4.17
CA GLY A 133 8.74 -1.70 -3.84
C GLY A 133 8.38 -0.67 -4.93
N LEU A 134 8.64 0.62 -4.65
CA LEU A 134 8.25 1.74 -5.53
C LEU A 134 8.67 1.57 -7.01
N LEU A 135 9.90 1.10 -7.26
CA LEU A 135 10.47 0.93 -8.60
C LEU A 135 10.43 -0.51 -9.12
N ALA A 136 9.72 -1.43 -8.44
CA ALA A 136 9.58 -2.80 -8.92
C ALA A 136 8.78 -2.81 -10.25
N PRO A 137 9.26 -3.53 -11.29
CA PRO A 137 8.60 -3.52 -12.58
C PRO A 137 7.31 -4.34 -12.56
N LEU A 138 6.23 -3.72 -13.02
CA LEU A 138 4.88 -4.27 -13.04
C LEU A 138 4.56 -4.96 -14.36
N ASP A 139 5.06 -4.48 -15.49
CA ASP A 139 4.68 -5.01 -16.81
C ASP A 139 5.83 -5.09 -17.82
N ALA A 140 5.52 -5.55 -19.04
CA ALA A 140 6.49 -5.71 -20.11
C ALA A 140 7.24 -4.42 -20.47
N ALA A 141 6.56 -3.27 -20.41
CA ALA A 141 7.14 -1.94 -20.66
C ALA A 141 8.06 -1.47 -19.52
N GLY A 142 8.07 -2.17 -18.38
CA GLY A 142 8.89 -1.84 -17.22
C GLY A 142 8.32 -0.71 -16.38
N ARG A 143 7.03 -0.39 -16.52
CA ARG A 143 6.35 0.57 -15.65
C ARG A 143 6.37 0.06 -14.21
N SER A 144 6.56 0.94 -13.27
CA SER A 144 6.70 0.68 -11.83
C SER A 144 5.51 1.22 -11.03
N ASN A 145 5.48 1.02 -9.71
CA ASN A 145 4.48 1.67 -8.86
C ASN A 145 4.60 3.20 -8.95
N ALA A 146 5.80 3.77 -9.13
CA ALA A 146 5.96 5.22 -9.33
C ALA A 146 5.23 5.71 -10.59
N ASP A 147 5.32 4.96 -11.69
CA ASP A 147 4.61 5.28 -12.94
C ASP A 147 3.10 5.08 -12.79
N TRP A 148 2.70 4.12 -11.96
CA TRP A 148 1.30 3.86 -11.67
C TRP A 148 0.67 4.95 -10.80
N ILE A 149 1.37 5.41 -9.76
CA ILE A 149 0.99 6.54 -8.91
C ILE A 149 0.81 7.78 -9.78
N ALA A 150 1.79 8.09 -10.65
CA ALA A 150 1.69 9.21 -11.58
C ALA A 150 0.47 9.12 -12.51
N ARG A 151 0.15 7.91 -12.99
CA ARG A 151 -1.01 7.67 -13.85
C ARG A 151 -2.34 7.86 -13.13
N LEU A 152 -2.43 7.41 -11.88
CA LEU A 152 -3.63 7.50 -11.07
C LEU A 152 -3.85 8.92 -10.52
N ASP A 153 -2.80 9.75 -10.51
CA ASP A 153 -2.80 11.08 -9.88
C ASP A 153 -3.26 11.03 -8.41
N LEU A 154 -2.86 9.97 -7.70
CA LEU A 154 -3.17 9.77 -6.30
C LEU A 154 -1.96 10.10 -5.42
N PRO A 155 -2.16 10.73 -4.26
CA PRO A 155 -1.12 10.78 -3.24
C PRO A 155 -0.81 9.37 -2.74
N ALA A 156 0.44 9.12 -2.34
CA ALA A 156 0.88 7.80 -1.91
C ALA A 156 1.34 7.77 -0.45
N LEU A 157 0.90 6.76 0.28
CA LEU A 157 1.51 6.30 1.53
C LEU A 157 2.69 5.38 1.22
N VAL A 158 3.82 5.62 1.90
CA VAL A 158 4.99 4.74 1.83
C VAL A 158 5.07 3.92 3.10
N VAL A 159 4.83 2.62 3.00
CA VAL A 159 4.97 1.70 4.12
C VAL A 159 6.43 1.30 4.28
N THR A 160 6.91 1.37 5.52
CA THR A 160 8.25 0.96 5.94
C THR A 160 8.17 0.14 7.23
N THR A 161 9.29 -0.46 7.65
CA THR A 161 9.36 -1.33 8.83
C THR A 161 10.65 -1.03 9.58
N PRO A 162 10.68 -0.96 10.92
CA PRO A 162 11.92 -0.73 11.66
C PRO A 162 12.85 -1.92 11.49
N ARG A 163 13.96 -1.72 10.78
CA ARG A 163 15.05 -2.68 10.59
C ARG A 163 16.30 -1.97 10.07
N LEU A 164 17.44 -2.64 10.15
CA LEU A 164 18.66 -2.13 9.52
C LEU A 164 18.45 -1.88 8.02
N GLY A 165 18.85 -0.68 7.56
CA GLY A 165 18.71 -0.22 6.18
C GLY A 165 17.42 0.57 5.89
N THR A 166 16.46 0.63 6.83
CA THR A 166 15.18 1.31 6.64
C THR A 166 15.30 2.80 6.35
N ILE A 167 16.18 3.50 7.07
CA ILE A 167 16.44 4.94 6.83
C ILE A 167 16.86 5.16 5.38
N ASN A 168 17.87 4.40 4.90
CA ASN A 168 18.37 4.51 3.53
C ASN A 168 17.28 4.16 2.50
N HIS A 169 16.57 3.04 2.65
CA HIS A 169 15.54 2.67 1.68
C HIS A 169 14.37 3.66 1.66
N THR A 170 14.01 4.22 2.81
CA THR A 170 12.96 5.25 2.89
C THR A 170 13.43 6.53 2.24
N ALA A 171 14.65 7.00 2.52
CA ALA A 171 15.22 8.19 1.89
C ALA A 171 15.28 8.05 0.37
N LEU A 172 15.80 6.92 -0.16
CA LEU A 172 15.84 6.64 -1.60
C LEU A 172 14.44 6.62 -2.22
N THR A 173 13.46 6.02 -1.54
CA THR A 173 12.07 5.95 -2.01
C THR A 173 11.45 7.34 -2.09
N VAL A 174 11.59 8.14 -1.04
CA VAL A 174 11.05 9.51 -0.96
C VAL A 174 11.74 10.44 -1.96
N GLU A 175 13.06 10.33 -2.12
CA GLU A 175 13.80 11.14 -3.09
C GLU A 175 13.36 10.85 -4.52
N VAL A 176 13.15 9.58 -4.88
CA VAL A 176 12.61 9.20 -6.19
C VAL A 176 11.19 9.76 -6.39
N MET A 177 10.34 9.72 -5.36
CA MET A 177 9.00 10.31 -5.44
C MET A 177 9.07 11.81 -5.69
N ARG A 178 9.91 12.55 -4.95
CA ARG A 178 10.13 13.99 -5.12
C ARG A 178 10.66 14.32 -6.52
N MET A 179 11.69 13.61 -6.98
CA MET A 179 12.27 13.79 -8.32
C MET A 179 11.26 13.58 -9.45
N ARG A 180 10.28 12.67 -9.25
CA ARG A 180 9.22 12.39 -10.21
C ARG A 180 7.97 13.26 -10.01
N GLY A 181 7.99 14.21 -9.08
CA GLY A 181 6.85 15.08 -8.78
C GLY A 181 5.65 14.34 -8.19
N LEU A 182 5.85 13.20 -7.54
CA LEU A 182 4.78 12.41 -6.91
C LEU A 182 4.43 12.98 -5.54
N THR A 183 3.14 13.04 -5.25
CA THR A 183 2.65 13.51 -3.94
C THR A 183 2.81 12.44 -2.88
N LEU A 184 3.66 12.68 -1.89
CA LEU A 184 3.79 11.86 -0.69
C LEU A 184 2.73 12.28 0.34
N ALA A 185 1.83 11.36 0.69
CA ALA A 185 0.84 11.56 1.76
C ALA A 185 1.48 11.43 3.15
N GLY A 186 2.49 10.57 3.28
CA GLY A 186 3.22 10.31 4.51
C GLY A 186 3.83 8.92 4.55
N LEU A 187 4.61 8.66 5.58
CA LEU A 187 5.18 7.36 5.88
C LEU A 187 4.26 6.60 6.85
N VAL A 188 4.19 5.27 6.69
CA VAL A 188 3.56 4.38 7.67
C VAL A 188 4.62 3.43 8.21
N LEU A 189 4.80 3.44 9.53
CA LEU A 189 5.75 2.56 10.21
C LEU A 189 5.05 1.29 10.69
N ASN A 190 5.18 0.22 9.92
CA ASN A 190 4.60 -1.08 10.24
C ASN A 190 5.53 -1.89 11.15
N ARG A 191 4.94 -2.72 12.03
CA ARG A 191 5.65 -3.51 13.06
C ARG A 191 6.32 -2.64 14.13
N TRP A 192 5.62 -1.59 14.55
CA TRP A 192 6.05 -0.76 15.66
C TRP A 192 5.91 -1.52 16.98
N SER A 193 7.01 -1.68 17.70
CA SER A 193 7.03 -2.29 19.05
C SER A 193 7.10 -1.24 20.17
N GLY A 194 7.44 0.01 19.84
CA GLY A 194 7.69 1.06 20.83
C GLY A 194 8.98 0.85 21.62
N SER A 195 9.90 0.02 21.13
CA SER A 195 11.24 -0.11 21.69
C SER A 195 12.05 1.20 21.57
N PRO A 196 13.14 1.38 22.33
CA PRO A 196 14.03 2.51 22.15
C PRO A 196 14.55 2.65 20.70
N ASP A 197 14.96 1.53 20.09
CA ASP A 197 15.43 1.48 18.70
C ASP A 197 14.35 1.95 17.71
N ASP A 198 13.09 1.60 17.96
CA ASP A 198 11.96 2.06 17.15
C ASP A 198 11.76 3.58 17.30
N HIS A 199 11.91 4.14 18.49
CA HIS A 199 11.82 5.60 18.71
C HIS A 199 12.94 6.36 17.99
N GLU A 200 14.18 5.86 18.05
CA GLU A 200 15.29 6.42 17.28
C GLU A 200 15.02 6.34 15.78
N MET A 201 14.50 5.21 15.30
CA MET A 201 14.08 5.05 13.90
C MET A 201 13.01 6.06 13.50
N LEU A 202 11.99 6.27 14.35
CA LEU A 202 10.91 7.22 14.10
C LEU A 202 11.45 8.64 13.95
N GLU A 203 12.35 9.06 14.84
CA GLU A 203 13.00 10.38 14.77
C GLU A 203 13.75 10.56 13.45
N GLU A 204 14.54 9.58 13.01
CA GLU A 204 15.25 9.63 11.74
C GLU A 204 14.31 9.64 10.52
N LEU A 205 13.21 8.89 10.59
CA LEU A 205 12.20 8.88 9.53
C LEU A 205 11.47 10.22 9.40
N GLU A 206 11.14 10.88 10.51
CA GLU A 206 10.52 12.20 10.53
C GLU A 206 11.40 13.29 9.88
N HIS A 207 12.74 13.15 9.92
CA HIS A 207 13.65 14.03 9.18
C HIS A 207 13.55 13.82 7.65
N ILE A 208 13.15 12.63 7.19
CA ILE A 208 12.98 12.32 5.77
C ILE A 208 11.61 12.82 5.30
N ALA A 209 10.54 12.41 5.99
CA ALA A 209 9.16 12.79 5.70
C ALA A 209 8.23 12.46 6.90
N PRO A 210 7.06 13.12 7.00
CA PRO A 210 6.16 12.90 8.13
C PRO A 210 5.71 11.45 8.27
N VAL A 211 5.80 10.88 9.47
CA VAL A 211 5.23 9.57 9.81
C VAL A 211 3.79 9.78 10.27
N VAL A 212 2.85 9.46 9.39
CA VAL A 212 1.43 9.75 9.63
C VAL A 212 0.73 8.65 10.41
N TRP A 213 1.33 7.46 10.49
CA TRP A 213 0.78 6.35 11.25
C TRP A 213 1.82 5.28 11.59
N GLY A 214 1.54 4.51 12.63
CA GLY A 214 2.30 3.33 13.01
C GLY A 214 1.37 2.19 13.38
N ILE A 215 1.80 0.97 13.05
CA ILE A 215 1.00 -0.25 13.23
C ILE A 215 1.80 -1.20 14.10
N GLU A 216 1.22 -1.56 15.25
CA GLU A 216 1.80 -2.55 16.16
C GLU A 216 1.77 -3.95 15.55
N GLU A 217 2.77 -4.78 15.84
CA GLU A 217 2.71 -6.20 15.48
C GLU A 217 1.50 -6.86 16.17
N PHE A 218 0.79 -7.70 15.41
CA PHE A 218 -0.22 -8.63 15.93
C PHE A 218 0.43 -9.94 16.36
#